data_AF-A0A6P1BVF0-F1
#
_entry.id   AF-A0A6P1BVF0-F1
#
_cell.length_a   1.000
_cell.length_b   1.000
_cell.length_c   1.000
_cell.angle_alpha   90.00
_cell.angle_beta   90.00
_cell.angle_gamma   90.00
#
_symmetry.space_group_name_H-M   'P 1'
#
loop_
_entity.id
_entity.type
_entity.pdbx_description
1 polymer ?
#
loop_
_entity_poly.entity_id
_entity_poly.type
_entity_poly.pdbx_seq_one_letter_code
_entity_poly.pdbx_strand_id
1 'polypeptide(L)' 'MRYFSIAVLFAVAVMNSGAVLAQHPGTKSEQSACSRDAQRFCRKDLGNDGAVQNCLQTNRASLSRSCKKVFESHGM' A
#
# COMPACT_ATOMS: atom_id res chain seq x y z
N MET A 1 -28.20 0.20 -42.28
CA MET A 1 -26.75 -0.01 -42.42
C MET A 1 -25.86 1.22 -42.12
N ARG A 2 -26.38 2.31 -41.52
CA ARG A 2 -25.56 3.40 -40.92
C ARG A 2 -25.66 3.48 -39.39
N TYR A 3 -26.52 2.68 -38.78
CA TYR A 3 -26.68 2.59 -37.32
C TYR A 3 -25.89 1.42 -36.71
N PHE A 4 -25.50 0.43 -37.52
CA PHE A 4 -24.61 -0.65 -37.08
C PHE A 4 -23.19 -0.15 -36.81
N SER A 5 -22.71 0.89 -37.52
CA SER A 5 -21.41 1.50 -37.27
C SER A 5 -21.38 2.42 -36.03
N ILE A 6 -22.53 2.97 -35.61
CA ILE A 6 -22.63 3.77 -34.38
C ILE A 6 -22.67 2.83 -33.16
N ALA A 7 -23.31 1.67 -33.29
CA ALA A 7 -23.35 0.66 -32.23
C ALA A 7 -21.97 0.06 -31.91
N VAL A 8 -21.07 -0.02 -32.89
CA VAL A 8 -19.69 -0.52 -32.69
C VAL A 8 -18.80 0.49 -31.96
N LEU A 9 -19.06 1.80 -32.11
CA LEU A 9 -18.28 2.83 -31.41
C LEU A 9 -18.62 2.93 -29.91
N PHE A 10 -19.82 2.51 -29.49
CA PHE A 10 -20.21 2.49 -28.08
C PHE A 10 -19.79 1.22 -27.32
N ALA A 11 -19.41 0.15 -28.03
CA ALA A 11 -19.07 -1.13 -27.41
C ALA A 11 -17.64 -1.22 -26.84
N VAL A 12 -16.79 -0.19 -27.05
CA VAL A 12 -15.41 -0.14 -26.53
C VAL A 12 -15.30 0.70 -25.24
N ALA A 13 -16.42 0.99 -24.57
CA ALA A 13 -16.40 1.49 -23.19
C ALA A 13 -16.28 0.33 -22.18
N VAL A 14 -15.42 -0.65 -22.47
CA VAL A 14 -15.18 -1.81 -21.60
C VAL A 14 -14.18 -1.41 -20.51
N MET A 15 -14.66 -1.46 -19.27
CA MET A 15 -13.90 -1.59 -18.02
C MET A 15 -12.55 -0.87 -17.93
N ASN A 16 -12.56 0.38 -17.45
CA ASN A 16 -11.43 0.89 -16.67
C ASN A 16 -11.84 1.01 -15.20
N SER A 17 -12.05 -0.14 -14.55
CA SER A 17 -12.11 -0.24 -13.10
C SER A 17 -10.67 -0.36 -12.59
N GLY A 18 -9.90 0.73 -12.66
CA GLY A 18 -8.64 0.82 -11.94
C GLY A 18 -8.93 0.76 -10.45
N ALA A 19 -8.78 -0.41 -9.84
CA ALA A 19 -8.78 -0.54 -8.40
C ALA A 19 -7.57 0.23 -7.86
N VAL A 20 -7.79 1.48 -7.45
CA VAL A 20 -6.82 2.20 -6.62
C VAL A 20 -6.74 1.42 -5.32
N LEU A 21 -5.71 0.59 -5.18
CA LEU A 21 -5.35 0.00 -3.90
C LEU A 21 -4.94 1.15 -2.99
N ALA A 22 -5.88 1.67 -2.21
CA ALA A 22 -5.59 2.58 -1.13
C ALA A 22 -4.68 1.83 -0.16
N GLN A 23 -3.37 2.09 -0.25
CA GLN A 23 -2.42 1.67 0.76
C GLN A 23 -2.75 2.47 2.02
N HIS A 24 -3.54 1.89 2.90
CA HIS A 24 -3.90 2.53 4.15
C HIS A 24 -2.62 2.75 4.96
N PRO A 25 -2.30 3.99 5.33
CA PRO A 25 -1.22 4.23 6.28
C PRO A 25 -1.60 3.49 7.56
N GLY A 26 -0.68 2.65 8.07
CA GLY A 26 -0.92 1.84 9.27
C GLY A 26 -1.47 2.67 10.45
N THR A 27 -2.26 2.04 11.31
CA THR A 27 -2.89 2.69 12.46
C THR A 27 -1.85 3.22 13.45
N LYS A 28 -2.21 4.18 14.32
CA LYS A 28 -1.28 4.68 15.36
C LYS A 28 -0.75 3.56 16.27
N SER A 29 -1.54 2.52 16.51
CA SER A 29 -1.13 1.36 17.30
C SER A 29 -0.01 0.58 16.59
N GLU A 30 -0.17 0.37 15.28
CA GLU A 30 0.78 -0.31 14.42
C GLU A 30 2.09 0.48 14.26
N GLN A 31 1.97 1.80 14.04
CA GLN A 31 3.10 2.71 14.00
C GLN A 31 3.89 2.66 15.33
N SER A 32 3.20 2.61 16.46
CA SER A 32 3.84 2.48 17.78
C SER A 32 4.57 1.14 17.92
N ALA A 33 3.96 0.04 17.48
CA ALA A 33 4.60 -1.29 17.47
C ALA A 33 5.87 -1.35 16.60
N CYS A 34 5.93 -0.53 15.56
CA CYS A 34 7.04 -0.41 14.61
C CYS A 34 7.99 0.76 14.90
N SER A 35 7.70 1.61 15.87
CA SER A 35 8.43 2.87 16.13
C SER A 35 9.93 2.66 16.38
N ARG A 36 10.30 1.62 17.14
CA ARG A 36 11.71 1.26 17.39
C ARG A 36 12.42 0.81 16.13
N ASP A 37 11.75 0.03 15.29
CA ASP A 37 12.32 -0.44 14.02
C ASP A 37 12.44 0.71 13.02
N ALA A 38 11.46 1.61 12.95
CA ALA A 38 11.51 2.82 12.13
C ALA A 38 12.67 3.73 12.55
N GLN A 39 12.89 3.92 13.85
CA GLN A 39 14.04 4.67 14.37
C GLN A 39 15.39 3.99 14.13
N ARG A 40 15.42 2.68 13.90
CA ARG A 40 16.66 1.92 13.67
C ARG A 40 17.00 1.85 12.19
N PHE A 41 16.02 1.52 11.34
CA PHE A 41 16.22 1.21 9.93
C PHE A 41 15.82 2.37 9.01
N CYS A 42 14.86 3.20 9.42
CA CYS A 42 14.17 4.17 8.55
C CYS A 42 14.35 5.62 9.01
N ARG A 43 15.47 5.95 9.67
CA ARG A 43 15.73 7.29 10.24
C ARG A 43 15.54 8.44 9.24
N LYS A 44 15.96 8.22 8.00
CA LYS A 44 15.87 9.20 6.91
C LYS A 44 14.44 9.44 6.42
N ASP A 45 13.55 8.48 6.67
CA ASP A 45 12.17 8.48 6.21
C ASP A 45 11.19 8.96 7.30
N LEU A 46 11.66 9.11 8.55
CA LEU A 46 10.86 9.60 9.68
C LEU A 46 10.24 10.96 9.34
N GLY A 47 8.93 11.06 9.55
CA GLY A 47 8.13 12.25 9.19
C GLY A 47 7.31 12.08 7.90
N ASN A 48 7.56 11.00 7.14
CA ASN A 48 6.71 10.58 6.04
C ASN A 48 6.24 9.14 6.27
N ASP A 49 5.00 9.00 6.74
CA ASP A 49 4.42 7.69 7.09
C ASP A 49 4.47 6.69 5.92
N GLY A 50 4.26 7.15 4.68
CA GLY A 50 4.35 6.31 3.49
C GLY A 50 5.78 5.84 3.21
N ALA A 51 6.77 6.72 3.36
CA ALA A 51 8.18 6.36 3.20
C ALA A 51 8.65 5.41 4.30
N VAL A 52 8.23 5.64 5.55
CA VAL A 52 8.50 4.74 6.69
C VAL A 52 7.89 3.37 6.44
N GLN A 53 6.65 3.30 5.99
CA GLN A 53 5.98 2.03 5.68
C GLN A 53 6.76 1.25 4.60
N ASN A 54 7.17 1.91 3.52
CA ASN A 54 7.94 1.26 2.46
C ASN A 54 9.32 0.79 2.95
N CYS A 55 9.99 1.60 3.77
CA CYS A 55 11.27 1.22 4.39
C CYS A 55 11.12 0.02 5.33
N LEU A 56 10.09 -0.01 6.18
CA LEU A 56 9.79 -1.13 7.06
C LEU A 56 9.45 -2.39 6.25
N GLN A 57 8.64 -2.24 5.19
CA GLN A 57 8.32 -3.32 4.25
C GLN A 57 9.58 -3.94 3.64
N THR A 58 10.53 -3.12 3.19
CA THR A 58 11.82 -3.57 2.66
C THR A 58 12.67 -4.29 3.71
N ASN A 59 12.56 -3.89 4.97
CA ASN A 59 13.32 -4.47 6.08
C ASN A 59 12.58 -5.57 6.85
N ARG A 60 11.46 -6.10 6.35
CA ARG A 60 10.58 -7.04 7.08
C ARG A 60 11.31 -8.19 7.78
N ALA A 61 12.30 -8.78 7.13
CA ALA A 61 13.09 -9.87 7.71
C ALA A 61 13.84 -9.46 9.00
N SER A 62 14.24 -8.19 9.09
CA SER A 62 15.03 -7.61 10.18
C SER A 62 14.18 -6.90 11.26
N LEU A 63 12.87 -6.76 11.04
CA LEU A 63 11.97 -6.11 11.99
C LEU A 63 11.82 -6.93 13.29
N SER A 64 11.49 -6.23 14.37
CA SER A 64 11.11 -6.86 15.63
C SER A 64 9.85 -7.71 15.48
N ARG A 65 9.65 -8.66 16.41
CA ARG A 65 8.47 -9.55 16.40
C ARG A 65 7.14 -8.77 16.44
N SER A 66 7.10 -7.65 17.17
CA SER A 66 5.89 -6.82 17.27
C SER A 66 5.55 -6.17 15.93
N CYS A 67 6.54 -5.63 15.23
CA CYS A 67 6.31 -5.00 13.94
C CYS A 67 6.05 -6.02 12.83
N LYS A 68 6.72 -7.18 12.84
CA LYS A 68 6.39 -8.29 11.93
C LYS A 68 4.94 -8.72 12.02
N LYS A 69 4.41 -8.84 13.24
CA LYS A 69 3.02 -9.23 13.47
C LYS A 69 2.02 -8.24 12.86
N VAL A 70 2.35 -6.95 12.81
CA VAL A 70 1.54 -5.94 12.10
C VAL A 70 1.49 -6.26 10.61
N PHE A 71 2.65 -6.50 9.99
CA PHE A 71 2.69 -6.84 8.56
C PHE A 71 1.98 -8.16 8.27
N GLU A 72 2.16 -9.19 9.10
CA GLU A 72 1.46 -10.47 9.00
C GLU A 72 -0.06 -10.33 9.12
N SER A 73 -0.57 -9.47 10.02
CA SER A 73 -2.01 -9.27 10.18
C SER A 73 -2.68 -8.59 8.99
N HIS A 74 -1.91 -7.85 8.20
CA HIS A 74 -2.38 -7.15 7.00
C HIS A 74 -2.10 -7.90 5.70
N GLY A 75 -1.58 -9.14 5.78
CA GLY A 75 -1.22 -9.94 4.60
C GLY A 75 -0.06 -9.34 3.80
N MET A 76 0.79 -8.58 4.48
CA MET A 76 1.84 -7.77 3.91
C MET A 76 3.22 -8.42 4.01
#